data_AF-A0A8T5SUT1-F1
#
_entry.id   AF-A0A8T5SUT1-F1
#
_cell.length_a   1.000
_cell.length_b   1.000
_cell.length_c   1.000
_cell.angle_alpha   90.00
_cell.angle_beta   90.00
_cell.angle_gamma   90.00
#
_symmetry.space_group_name_H-M   'P 1'
#
loop_
_entity.id
_entity.type
_entity.pdbx_description
1 polymer ?
#
loop_
_entity_poly.entity_id
_entity_poly.type
_entity_poly.pdbx_seq_one_letter_code
_entity_poly.pdbx_strand_id
1 'polypeptide(L)'
;MSGKPTGVLLLAVLQLIAALLYIAAGGILVMAALALGGLFAILIAFPALIIFIVGIIGLILFYGLYALKGWAWFWALIINLLGIVGGVLRFETLLTDYLGLGGFAVSVIIVIYLLMPSTKAHFR
;
A
#
# COMPACT_ATOMS: atom_id res chain seq x y z
N MET A 1 6.42 18.02 22.56
CA MET A 1 5.78 17.38 21.40
C MET A 1 4.63 16.53 21.94
N SER A 2 3.38 16.96 21.78
CA SER A 2 2.22 16.11 22.10
C SER A 2 2.34 14.85 21.24
N GLY A 3 2.74 13.75 21.87
CA GLY A 3 3.18 12.54 21.17
C GLY A 3 2.03 11.98 20.35
N LYS A 4 2.18 11.95 19.02
CA LYS A 4 1.26 11.20 18.18
C LYS A 4 1.24 9.74 18.67
N PRO A 5 0.08 9.08 18.74
CA PRO A 5 0.01 7.73 19.25
C PRO A 5 0.96 6.82 18.47
N THR A 6 1.78 6.05 19.18
CA THR A 6 2.81 5.20 18.56
C THR A 6 2.21 4.25 17.52
N GLY A 7 1.00 3.75 17.75
CA GLY A 7 0.29 2.89 16.79
C GLY A 7 -0.09 3.59 15.48
N VAL A 8 -0.50 4.86 15.52
CA VAL A 8 -0.77 5.65 14.31
C VAL A 8 0.53 5.96 13.58
N LEU A 9 1.58 6.30 14.33
CA LEU A 9 2.89 6.55 13.73
C LEU A 9 3.43 5.30 13.02
N LEU A 10 3.29 4.13 13.63
CA LEU A 10 3.65 2.84 13.03
C LEU A 10 2.86 2.60 11.74
N LEU A 11 1.55 2.81 11.75
CA LEU A 11 0.69 2.69 10.56
C LEU A 11 1.12 3.63 9.45
N ALA A 12 1.41 4.89 9.78
CA ALA A 12 1.88 5.87 8.80
C ALA A 12 3.23 5.44 8.21
N VAL A 13 4.18 4.98 9.04
CA VAL A 13 5.48 4.49 8.56
C VAL A 13 5.33 3.25 7.67
N LEU A 14 4.50 2.28 8.05
CA LEU A 14 4.23 1.10 7.23
C LEU A 14 3.57 1.48 5.89
N GLN A 15 2.62 2.42 5.90
CA GLN A 15 2.00 2.96 4.70
C GLN A 15 3.01 3.68 3.80
N LEU A 16 3.93 4.45 4.39
CA LEU A 16 5.00 5.13 3.66
C LEU A 16 5.93 4.13 2.97
N ILE A 17 6.36 3.10 3.69
CA ILE A 17 7.22 2.04 3.15
C ILE A 17 6.49 1.35 1.98
N ALA A 18 5.23 0.96 2.17
CA ALA A 18 4.44 0.34 1.10
C ALA A 18 4.31 1.25 -0.13
N ALA A 19 3.99 2.53 0.07
CA ALA A 19 3.89 3.51 -1.01
C ALA A 19 5.19 3.64 -1.80
N LEU A 20 6.34 3.72 -1.10
CA LEU A 20 7.66 3.79 -1.72
C LEU A 20 7.98 2.52 -2.52
N LEU A 21 7.61 1.33 -2.01
CA LEU A 21 7.79 0.07 -2.73
C LEU A 21 6.95 0.03 -4.02
N TYR A 22 5.70 0.48 -3.98
CA TYR A 22 4.85 0.57 -5.19
C TYR A 22 5.38 1.59 -6.20
N ILE A 23 5.88 2.75 -5.73
CA ILE A 23 6.52 3.74 -6.60
C ILE A 23 7.78 3.15 -7.24
N ALA A 24 8.64 2.49 -6.48
CA ALA A 24 9.85 1.88 -6.99
C ALA A 24 9.55 0.75 -7.99
N ALA A 25 8.66 -0.18 -7.63
CA ALA A 25 8.26 -1.28 -8.49
C ALA A 25 7.59 -0.78 -9.78
N GLY A 26 6.61 0.12 -9.66
CA GLY A 26 5.93 0.72 -10.82
C GLY A 26 6.90 1.49 -11.70
N GLY A 27 7.80 2.27 -11.11
CA GLY A 27 8.81 3.05 -11.84
C GLY A 27 9.79 2.16 -12.61
N ILE A 28 10.31 1.11 -11.97
CA ILE A 28 11.18 0.12 -12.61
C ILE A 28 10.45 -0.56 -13.77
N LEU A 29 9.20 -0.99 -13.56
CA LEU A 29 8.40 -1.66 -14.58
C LEU A 29 8.06 -0.74 -15.77
N VAL A 30 7.77 0.54 -15.51
CA VAL A 30 7.55 1.53 -16.58
C VAL A 30 8.83 1.72 -17.39
N MET A 31 9.99 1.89 -16.72
CA MET A 31 11.28 2.04 -17.41
C MET A 31 11.64 0.79 -18.21
N ALA A 32 11.40 -0.41 -17.67
CA ALA A 32 11.61 -1.67 -18.37
C ALA A 32 10.69 -1.82 -19.59
N ALA A 33 9.42 -1.44 -19.47
CA ALA A 33 8.48 -1.45 -20.58
C ALA A 33 8.90 -0.50 -21.71
N LEU A 34 9.33 0.72 -21.35
CA LEU A 34 9.82 1.70 -22.32
C LEU A 34 11.11 1.21 -23.02
N ALA A 35 11.99 0.51 -22.30
CA ALA A 35 13.23 -0.03 -22.85
C ALA A 35 13.01 -1.19 -23.84
N LEU A 36 11.94 -1.99 -23.68
CA LEU A 36 11.59 -3.07 -24.61
C LEU A 36 11.09 -2.55 -25.96
N GLY A 37 10.45 -1.37 -25.99
CA GLY A 37 9.92 -0.76 -27.21
C GLY A 37 8.76 -1.50 -27.88
N GLY A 38 8.24 -0.92 -28.97
CA GLY A 38 7.21 -1.52 -29.82
C GLY A 38 5.83 -1.70 -29.14
N LEU A 39 5.00 -2.58 -29.72
CA LEU A 39 3.63 -2.81 -29.26
C LEU A 39 3.56 -3.44 -27.86
N PHE A 40 4.56 -4.24 -27.50
CA PHE A 40 4.67 -4.88 -26.17
C PHE A 40 4.94 -3.86 -25.05
N ALA A 41 5.60 -2.74 -25.36
CA ALA A 41 5.80 -1.66 -24.39
C ALA A 41 4.48 -1.11 -23.87
N ILE A 42 3.46 -0.95 -24.73
CA ILE A 42 2.16 -0.40 -24.33
C ILE A 42 1.41 -1.36 -23.39
N LEU A 43 1.45 -2.67 -23.70
CA LEU A 43 0.77 -3.70 -22.91
C LEU A 43 1.33 -3.82 -21.49
N ILE A 44 2.62 -3.56 -21.29
CA ILE A 44 3.28 -3.66 -19.98
C ILE A 44 3.32 -2.29 -19.29
N ALA A 45 3.51 -1.20 -20.02
CA ALA A 45 3.62 0.15 -19.46
C ALA A 45 2.31 0.59 -18.80
N PHE A 46 1.15 0.23 -19.35
CA PHE A 46 -0.13 0.62 -18.77
C PHE A 46 -0.38 0.03 -17.36
N PRO A 47 -0.29 -1.30 -17.14
CA PRO A 47 -0.40 -1.86 -15.79
C PRO A 47 0.74 -1.40 -14.87
N ALA A 48 1.96 -1.21 -15.39
CA ALA A 48 3.07 -0.66 -14.60
C ALA A 48 2.80 0.77 -14.11
N LEU A 49 2.20 1.61 -14.95
CA LEU A 49 1.81 2.97 -14.61
C LEU A 49 0.71 2.98 -13.54
N ILE A 50 -0.24 2.05 -13.59
CA ILE A 50 -1.26 1.92 -12.54
C ILE A 50 -0.60 1.63 -11.19
N ILE A 51 0.35 0.68 -11.14
CA ILE A 51 1.09 0.35 -9.91
C ILE A 51 1.83 1.58 -9.37
N PHE A 52 2.46 2.36 -10.26
CA PHE A 52 3.14 3.60 -9.89
C PHE A 52 2.17 4.64 -9.30
N ILE A 53 1.02 4.86 -9.93
CA ILE A 53 -0.02 5.79 -9.46
C ILE A 53 -0.57 5.35 -8.10
N VAL A 54 -0.78 4.05 -7.88
CA VAL A 54 -1.19 3.51 -6.58
C VAL A 54 -0.18 3.87 -5.49
N GLY A 55 1.12 3.81 -5.81
CA GLY A 55 2.17 4.27 -4.90
C GLY A 55 2.07 5.75 -4.55
N ILE A 56 1.78 6.62 -5.52
CA ILE A 56 1.55 8.06 -5.28
C ILE A 56 0.32 8.29 -4.39
N ILE A 57 -0.78 7.60 -4.65
CA ILE A 57 -1.98 7.64 -3.79
C ILE A 57 -1.64 7.16 -2.38
N GLY A 58 -0.76 6.16 -2.26
CA GLY A 58 -0.21 5.69 -1.00
C GLY A 58 0.50 6.79 -0.18
N LEU A 59 1.18 7.74 -0.83
CA LEU A 59 1.79 8.89 -0.16
C LEU A 59 0.73 9.89 0.36
N ILE A 60 -0.35 10.09 -0.40
CA ILE A 60 -1.48 10.92 0.03
C ILE A 60 -2.13 10.31 1.28
N LEU A 61 -2.28 8.98 1.30
CA LEU A 61 -2.78 8.24 2.47
C LEU A 61 -1.82 8.32 3.65
N PHE A 62 -0.51 8.20 3.42
CA PHE A 62 0.49 8.42 4.46
C PHE A 62 0.31 9.78 5.13
N TYR A 63 0.20 10.84 4.34
CA TYR A 63 -0.04 12.18 4.88
C TYR A 63 -1.34 12.25 5.68
N GLY A 64 -2.41 11.68 5.15
CA GLY A 64 -3.71 11.63 5.82
C GLY A 64 -3.66 10.87 7.16
N LEU A 65 -2.95 9.73 7.22
CA LEU A 65 -2.75 8.96 8.45
C LEU A 65 -1.87 9.72 9.46
N TYR A 66 -0.78 10.32 8.99
CA TYR A 66 0.13 11.13 9.81
C TYR A 66 -0.56 12.38 10.38
N ALA A 67 -1.54 12.92 9.66
CA ALA A 67 -2.38 14.05 10.06
C ALA A 67 -3.68 13.65 10.78
N LEU A 68 -3.85 12.36 11.12
CA LEU A 68 -4.99 11.83 11.89
C LEU A 68 -6.36 12.11 11.24
N LYS A 69 -6.45 12.10 9.92
CA LYS A 69 -7.69 12.38 9.18
C LYS A 69 -8.57 11.13 9.09
N GLY A 70 -9.87 11.26 9.39
CA GLY A 70 -10.85 10.18 9.34
C GLY A 70 -11.00 9.54 7.96
N TRP A 71 -10.93 10.33 6.89
CA TRP A 71 -10.96 9.80 5.52
C TRP A 71 -9.77 8.88 5.23
N ALA A 72 -8.58 9.20 5.75
CA ALA A 72 -7.38 8.42 5.49
C ALA A 72 -7.42 7.07 6.20
N TRP A 73 -7.98 7.03 7.42
CA TRP A 73 -8.27 5.78 8.12
C TRP A 73 -9.21 4.89 7.31
N PHE A 74 -10.32 5.46 6.81
CA PHE A 74 -11.32 4.71 6.04
C PHE A 74 -10.74 4.14 4.75
N TRP A 75 -10.03 4.96 3.98
CA TRP A 75 -9.39 4.50 2.73
C TRP A 75 -8.26 3.51 2.97
N ALA A 76 -7.44 3.71 4.01
CA ALA A 76 -6.41 2.74 4.38
C ALA A 76 -7.02 1.38 4.75
N LEU A 77 -8.16 1.37 5.45
CA LEU A 77 -8.88 0.16 5.79
C LEU A 77 -9.41 -0.55 4.54
N ILE A 78 -10.04 0.17 3.61
CA ILE A 78 -10.51 -0.39 2.34
C ILE A 78 -9.36 -1.00 1.54
N ILE A 79 -8.28 -0.25 1.34
CA ILE A 79 -7.16 -0.69 0.50
C ILE A 79 -6.48 -1.91 1.07
N ASN A 80 -6.25 -1.95 2.39
CA ASN A 80 -5.62 -3.12 2.99
C ASN A 80 -6.57 -4.33 3.02
N LEU A 81 -7.89 -4.14 3.18
CA LEU A 81 -8.85 -5.24 2.98
C LEU A 81 -8.82 -5.78 1.55
N LEU A 82 -8.76 -4.91 0.53
CA LEU A 82 -8.61 -5.33 -0.86
C LEU A 82 -7.29 -6.07 -1.09
N GLY A 83 -6.20 -5.64 -0.45
CA GLY A 83 -4.91 -6.32 -0.49
C GLY A 83 -4.98 -7.73 0.12
N ILE A 84 -5.67 -7.88 1.25
CA ILE A 84 -5.91 -9.19 1.88
C ILE A 84 -6.74 -10.07 0.95
N VAL A 85 -7.86 -9.55 0.40
CA VAL A 85 -8.70 -10.31 -0.55
C VAL A 85 -7.89 -10.73 -1.77
N GLY A 86 -7.08 -9.83 -2.34
CA GLY A 86 -6.20 -10.14 -3.46
C GLY A 86 -5.17 -11.22 -3.13
N GLY A 87 -4.60 -11.20 -1.92
CA GLY A 87 -3.68 -12.24 -1.45
C GLY A 87 -4.36 -13.60 -1.25
N VAL A 88 -5.59 -13.62 -0.70
CA VAL A 88 -6.40 -14.84 -0.54
C VAL A 88 -6.80 -15.43 -1.89
N LEU A 89 -7.21 -14.59 -2.86
CA LEU A 89 -7.55 -15.05 -4.20
C LEU A 89 -6.36 -15.63 -4.96
N ARG A 90 -5.13 -15.32 -4.55
CA ARG A 90 -3.87 -15.77 -5.15
C ARG A 90 -3.07 -16.69 -4.24
N PHE A 91 -3.72 -17.31 -3.26
CA PHE A 91 -3.07 -18.05 -2.17
C PHE A 91 -2.10 -19.13 -2.67
N GLU A 92 -2.42 -19.81 -3.78
CA GLU A 92 -1.56 -20.82 -4.40
C GLU A 92 -0.19 -20.28 -4.81
N THR A 93 -0.15 -19.05 -5.34
CA THR A 93 1.10 -18.37 -5.73
C THR A 93 1.71 -17.54 -4.61
N LEU A 94 0.94 -17.25 -3.56
CA LEU A 94 1.37 -16.42 -2.43
C LEU A 94 2.47 -17.10 -1.61
N LEU A 95 2.41 -18.42 -1.47
CA LEU A 95 3.38 -19.19 -0.66
C LEU A 95 4.76 -19.30 -1.32
N THR A 96 4.84 -19.11 -2.64
CA THR A 96 6.10 -19.14 -3.40
C THR A 96 6.64 -17.73 -3.71
N ASP A 97 5.81 -16.70 -3.58
CA ASP A 97 6.19 -15.29 -3.71
C ASP A 97 6.41 -14.65 -2.33
N TYR A 98 7.66 -14.65 -1.85
CA TYR A 98 8.03 -14.06 -0.57
C TYR A 98 7.70 -12.55 -0.46
N LEU A 99 7.72 -11.82 -1.59
CA LEU A 99 7.35 -10.40 -1.60
C LEU A 99 5.83 -10.24 -1.48
N GLY A 100 5.06 -11.06 -2.19
CA GLY A 100 3.61 -11.13 -2.09
C GLY A 100 3.13 -11.52 -0.69
N LEU A 101 3.79 -12.51 -0.07
CA LEU A 101 3.50 -12.94 1.30
C LEU A 101 3.79 -11.84 2.33
N GLY A 102 4.91 -11.13 2.16
CA GLY A 102 5.26 -9.96 2.98
C GLY A 102 4.22 -8.84 2.87
N GLY A 103 3.80 -8.51 1.64
CA GLY A 103 2.74 -7.52 1.40
C GLY A 103 1.41 -7.92 2.03
N PHE A 104 1.01 -9.19 1.88
CA PHE A 104 -0.19 -9.73 2.51
C PHE A 104 -0.14 -9.62 4.05
N ALA A 105 0.96 -10.05 4.66
CA ALA A 105 1.14 -9.97 6.11
C ALA A 105 1.09 -8.52 6.60
N VAL A 106 1.75 -7.59 5.90
CA VAL A 106 1.69 -6.15 6.22
C VAL A 106 0.25 -5.62 6.14
N SER A 107 -0.51 -5.99 5.10
CA SER A 107 -1.92 -5.59 5.00
C SER A 107 -2.79 -6.13 6.13
N VAL A 108 -2.59 -7.39 6.54
CA VAL A 108 -3.27 -7.99 7.71
C VAL A 108 -2.96 -7.21 8.98
N ILE A 109 -1.67 -6.95 9.24
CA ILE A 109 -1.22 -6.20 10.42
C ILE A 109 -1.84 -4.80 10.42
N ILE A 110 -1.81 -4.09 9.28
CA ILE A 110 -2.40 -2.75 9.16
C ILE A 110 -3.90 -2.76 9.48
N VAL A 111 -4.67 -3.72 8.95
CA VAL A 111 -6.11 -3.83 9.24
C VAL A 111 -6.36 -4.06 10.73
N ILE A 112 -5.61 -4.97 11.37
CA ILE A 112 -5.74 -5.23 12.80
C ILE A 112 -5.49 -3.94 13.61
N TYR A 113 -4.43 -3.22 13.29
CA TYR A 113 -4.10 -1.96 13.97
C TYR A 113 -5.14 -0.85 13.72
N LEU A 114 -5.69 -0.75 12.51
CA LEU A 114 -6.72 0.23 12.16
C LEU A 114 -8.05 -0.04 12.88
N LEU A 115 -8.37 -1.31 13.14
CA LEU A 115 -9.59 -1.71 13.85
C LEU A 115 -9.46 -1.62 15.38
N MET A 116 -8.23 -1.53 15.91
CA MET A 116 -8.01 -1.42 17.34
C MET A 116 -8.63 -0.12 17.90
N PRO A 117 -9.44 -0.17 18.98
CA PRO A 117 -10.11 1.02 19.52
C PRO A 117 -9.14 2.14 19.91
N SER A 118 -7.97 1.75 20.42
CA SER A 118 -6.88 2.68 20.78
C SER A 118 -6.37 3.45 19.58
N THR A 119 -6.39 2.91 18.37
CA THR A 119 -5.95 3.60 17.15
C THR A 119 -7.09 4.39 16.53
N LYS A 120 -8.27 3.78 16.41
CA LYS A 120 -9.46 4.37 15.78
C LYS A 120 -9.89 5.67 16.45
N ALA A 121 -9.81 5.75 17.78
CA ALA A 121 -10.24 6.92 18.55
C ALA A 121 -9.46 8.21 18.23
N HIS A 122 -8.31 8.11 17.56
CA HIS A 122 -7.48 9.26 17.24
C HIS A 122 -7.79 9.89 15.88
N PHE A 123 -8.54 9.22 15.02
CA PHE A 123 -8.93 9.75 13.71
C PHE A 123 -10.21 10.59 13.82
N ARG A 124 -10.19 11.80 13.24
CA ARG A 124 -11.31 12.76 13.23
C ARG A 124 -11.72 13.13 11.81
#